data_AF-A0A350W4G8-F1
#
_entry.id   AF-A0A350W4G8-F1
#
_cell.length_a   1.000
_cell.length_b   1.000
_cell.length_c   1.000
_cell.angle_alpha   90.00
_cell.angle_beta   90.00
_cell.angle_gamma   90.00
#
_symmetry.space_group_name_H-M   'P 1'
#
loop_
_entity.id
_entity.type
_entity.pdbx_description
1 polymer ?
#
loop_
_entity_poly.entity_id
_entity_poly.type
_entity_poly.pdbx_seq_one_letter_code
_entity_poly.pdbx_strand_id
1 'polypeptide(L)'
;PPGIGCPVISSITGTDIALIVTEPTLSGIHDMERVSDVTKHFGILTKVVINKCDINLKNTQNIKKICREKNIEVAAELPFSEEVSRSIVKGIPIVEFSSGKITAEIKKIWKACSE
;
A
#
# COMPACT_ATOMS: atom_id res chain seq x y z
N PRO A 1 -13.83 -1.37 -2.09
CA PRO A 1 -13.40 -2.77 -1.88
C PRO A 1 -12.15 -3.08 -2.69
N PRO A 2 -11.28 -4.02 -2.27
CA PRO A 2 -10.25 -4.55 -3.15
C PRO A 2 -10.93 -5.19 -4.37
N GLY A 3 -10.42 -4.90 -5.57
CA GLY A 3 -11.03 -5.36 -6.80
C GLY A 3 -10.58 -4.54 -8.00
N ILE A 4 -11.28 -4.72 -9.11
CA ILE A 4 -10.89 -4.24 -10.44
C ILE A 4 -12.07 -3.65 -11.23
N GLY A 5 -13.24 -3.52 -10.59
CA GLY A 5 -14.50 -3.17 -11.21
C GLY A 5 -15.10 -1.86 -10.66
N CYS A 6 -16.38 -1.63 -10.94
CA CYS A 6 -17.12 -0.42 -10.53
C CYS A 6 -16.94 0.01 -9.06
N PRO A 7 -16.80 -0.91 -8.07
CA PRO A 7 -16.54 -0.51 -6.68
C PRO A 7 -15.18 0.19 -6.44
N VAL A 8 -14.20 -0.01 -7.33
CA VAL A 8 -12.92 0.72 -7.28
C VAL A 8 -13.09 2.11 -7.86
N ILE A 9 -13.71 2.22 -9.03
CA ILE A 9 -13.95 3.50 -9.72
C ILE A 9 -14.73 4.45 -8.79
N SER A 10 -15.81 3.97 -8.17
CA SER A 10 -16.57 4.77 -7.20
C SER A 10 -15.75 5.16 -5.97
N SER A 11 -14.84 4.30 -5.48
CA SER A 11 -14.00 4.62 -4.31
C SER A 11 -12.88 5.62 -4.58
N ILE A 12 -12.43 5.76 -5.84
CA ILE A 12 -11.36 6.70 -6.23
C ILE A 12 -11.91 8.00 -6.84
N THR A 13 -13.21 8.06 -7.15
CA THR A 13 -13.79 9.26 -7.75
C THR A 13 -13.74 10.42 -6.75
N GLY A 14 -13.10 11.52 -7.12
CA GLY A 14 -12.98 12.72 -6.29
C GLY A 14 -11.87 12.69 -5.25
N THR A 15 -10.97 11.70 -5.27
CA THR A 15 -9.81 11.65 -4.37
C THR A 15 -8.60 12.36 -4.98
N ASP A 16 -7.85 13.10 -4.15
CA ASP A 16 -6.59 13.73 -4.58
C ASP A 16 -5.46 12.71 -4.76
N ILE A 17 -5.41 11.70 -3.89
CA ILE A 17 -4.36 10.68 -3.84
C ILE A 17 -4.96 9.27 -3.69
N ALA A 18 -4.43 8.32 -4.45
CA ALA A 18 -4.67 6.89 -4.26
C ALA A 18 -3.41 6.21 -3.68
N LEU A 19 -3.53 5.68 -2.45
CA LEU A 19 -2.48 4.89 -1.81
C LEU A 19 -2.77 3.38 -1.97
N ILE A 20 -2.01 2.71 -2.83
CA ILE A 20 -2.14 1.28 -3.08
C ILE A 20 -1.27 0.51 -2.08
N VAL A 21 -1.88 -0.41 -1.32
CA VAL A 21 -1.15 -1.33 -0.43
C VAL A 21 -1.08 -2.69 -1.11
N THR A 22 0.13 -3.23 -1.30
CA THR A 22 0.34 -4.54 -1.94
C THR A 22 1.30 -5.41 -1.13
N GLU A 23 1.17 -6.73 -1.26
CA GLU A 23 2.11 -7.71 -0.70
C GLU A 23 2.95 -8.31 -1.83
N PRO A 24 4.18 -8.79 -1.59
CA PRO A 24 5.07 -9.34 -2.63
C PRO A 24 4.65 -10.76 -3.07
N THR A 25 3.37 -10.94 -3.37
CA THR A 25 2.76 -12.13 -3.97
C THR A 25 2.44 -11.84 -5.45
N LEU A 26 2.30 -12.90 -6.27
CA LEU A 26 1.97 -12.72 -7.69
C LEU A 26 0.61 -12.02 -7.88
N SER A 27 -0.40 -12.40 -7.10
CA SER A 27 -1.70 -11.74 -7.13
C SER A 27 -1.61 -10.27 -6.69
N GLY A 28 -0.87 -9.98 -5.61
CA GLY A 28 -0.66 -8.61 -5.16
C GLY A 28 -0.01 -7.71 -6.20
N ILE A 29 0.97 -8.24 -6.95
CA ILE A 29 1.61 -7.54 -8.07
C ILE A 29 0.58 -7.25 -9.18
N HIS A 30 -0.16 -8.26 -9.64
CA HIS A 30 -1.14 -8.11 -10.71
C HIS A 30 -2.27 -7.13 -10.34
N ASP A 31 -2.78 -7.20 -9.11
CA ASP A 31 -3.84 -6.31 -8.63
C ASP A 31 -3.31 -4.87 -8.49
N MET A 32 -2.11 -4.67 -7.94
CA MET A 32 -1.47 -3.36 -7.86
C MET A 32 -1.28 -2.74 -9.25
N GLU A 33 -0.76 -3.50 -10.21
CA GLU A 33 -0.57 -3.02 -11.59
C GLU A 33 -1.89 -2.54 -12.18
N ARG A 34 -2.95 -3.33 -12.05
CA ARG A 34 -4.25 -2.96 -12.60
C ARG A 34 -4.85 -1.74 -11.92
N VAL A 35 -4.80 -1.66 -10.58
CA VAL A 35 -5.29 -0.49 -9.85
C VAL A 35 -4.50 0.75 -10.24
N SER A 36 -3.18 0.64 -10.41
CA SER A 36 -2.33 1.75 -10.86
C SER A 36 -2.69 2.25 -12.27
N ASP A 37 -3.12 1.35 -13.17
CA ASP A 37 -3.56 1.75 -14.51
C ASP A 37 -4.92 2.46 -14.46
N VAL A 38 -5.82 2.02 -13.58
CA VAL A 38 -7.11 2.67 -13.36
C VAL A 38 -6.91 4.07 -12.77
N THR A 39 -6.12 4.22 -11.71
CA THR A 39 -5.89 5.54 -11.10
C THR A 39 -5.17 6.49 -12.06
N LYS A 40 -4.23 5.98 -12.86
CA LYS A 40 -3.58 6.72 -13.95
C LYS A 40 -4.58 7.19 -15.01
N HIS A 41 -5.52 6.34 -15.41
CA HIS A 41 -6.56 6.70 -16.38
C HIS A 41 -7.42 7.88 -15.91
N PHE A 42 -7.73 7.93 -14.61
CA PHE A 42 -8.47 9.03 -13.99
C PHE A 42 -7.60 10.23 -13.58
N GLY A 43 -6.29 10.20 -13.85
CA GLY A 43 -5.38 11.30 -13.52
C GLY A 43 -5.11 11.48 -12.02
N ILE A 44 -5.31 10.43 -11.21
CA ILE A 44 -5.16 10.48 -9.75
C ILE A 44 -3.70 10.23 -9.37
N LEU A 45 -3.14 11.09 -8.51
CA LEU A 45 -1.80 10.89 -7.97
C LEU A 45 -1.75 9.58 -7.19
N THR A 46 -0.87 8.67 -7.60
CA THR A 46 -0.83 7.31 -7.06
C THR A 46 0.50 7.06 -6.35
N LYS A 47 0.43 6.48 -5.15
CA LYS A 47 1.58 6.00 -4.37
C LYS A 47 1.39 4.54 -3.98
N VAL A 48 2.49 3.83 -3.74
CA VAL A 48 2.48 2.40 -3.35
C VAL A 48 3.14 2.19 -1.99
N VAL A 49 2.52 1.37 -1.15
CA VAL A 49 3.14 0.80 0.06
C VAL A 49 3.30 -0.70 -0.15
N ILE A 50 4.52 -1.20 0.06
CA ILE A 50 4.82 -2.63 0.02
C ILE A 50 4.66 -3.19 1.43
N ASN A 51 3.53 -3.82 1.71
CA ASN A 51 3.25 -4.51 2.95
C ASN A 51 3.95 -5.87 3.01
N LYS A 52 4.42 -6.27 4.19
CA LYS A 52 5.19 -7.50 4.43
C LYS A 52 6.33 -7.66 3.43
N CYS A 53 7.10 -6.59 3.18
CA CYS A 53 8.06 -6.51 2.08
C CYS A 53 9.20 -7.54 2.14
N ASP A 54 9.40 -8.19 3.28
CA ASP A 54 10.44 -9.16 3.59
C ASP A 54 10.03 -10.62 3.34
N ILE A 55 8.73 -10.92 3.12
CA ILE A 55 8.28 -12.31 2.89
C ILE A 55 8.73 -12.86 1.54
N ASN A 56 9.02 -11.99 0.57
CA ASN A 56 9.63 -12.36 -0.71
C ASN A 56 10.40 -11.18 -1.33
N LEU A 57 11.71 -11.13 -1.06
CA LEU A 57 12.57 -10.04 -1.51
C LEU A 57 12.63 -9.90 -3.03
N LYS A 58 12.58 -11.02 -3.78
CA LYS A 58 12.60 -10.99 -5.25
C LYS A 58 11.37 -10.27 -5.80
N ASN A 59 10.20 -10.61 -5.28
CA ASN A 59 8.95 -9.97 -5.68
C ASN A 59 8.86 -8.53 -5.20
N THR A 60 9.39 -8.19 -4.03
CA THR A 60 9.53 -6.79 -3.57
C THR A 60 10.37 -5.96 -4.55
N GLN A 61 11.49 -6.49 -5.04
CA GLN A 61 12.27 -5.82 -6.08
C GLN A 61 11.49 -5.69 -7.40
N ASN A 62 10.68 -6.69 -7.75
CA ASN A 62 9.81 -6.62 -8.93
C ASN A 62 8.78 -5.48 -8.81
N ILE A 63 8.11 -5.36 -7.65
CA ILE A 63 7.18 -4.27 -7.36
C ILE A 63 7.88 -2.91 -7.51
N LYS A 64 9.07 -2.75 -6.92
CA LYS A 64 9.86 -1.51 -7.04
C LYS A 64 10.22 -1.17 -8.48
N LYS A 65 10.58 -2.19 -9.28
CA LYS A 65 10.89 -2.03 -10.70
C LYS A 65 9.66 -1.53 -11.47
N ILE A 66 8.52 -2.18 -11.29
CA ILE A 66 7.25 -1.78 -11.90
C ILE A 66 6.88 -0.34 -11.52
N CYS A 67 6.98 0.01 -10.24
CA CYS A 67 6.69 1.36 -9.76
C CYS A 67 7.60 2.40 -10.44
N ARG A 68 8.90 2.11 -10.54
CA ARG A 68 9.87 2.99 -11.23
C ARG A 68 9.53 3.16 -12.71
N GLU A 69 9.22 2.07 -13.42
CA GLU A 69 8.85 2.11 -14.84
C GLU A 69 7.55 2.89 -15.09
N LYS A 70 6.62 2.86 -14.12
CA LYS A 70 5.36 3.61 -14.18
C LYS A 70 5.42 5.03 -13.59
N ASN A 71 6.58 5.48 -13.10
CA ASN A 71 6.77 6.73 -12.35
C ASN A 71 5.84 6.85 -11.12
N ILE A 72 5.66 5.75 -10.40
CA ILE A 72 4.88 5.67 -9.16
C ILE A 72 5.85 5.69 -7.97
N GLU A 73 5.58 6.56 -7.01
CA GLU A 73 6.35 6.65 -5.77
C GLU A 73 6.05 5.43 -4.87
N VAL A 74 7.10 4.75 -4.40
CA VAL A 74 6.98 3.79 -3.29
C VAL A 74 7.10 4.55 -1.99
N ALA A 75 5.97 4.83 -1.34
CA ALA A 75 5.88 5.64 -0.13
C ALA A 75 6.51 4.93 1.09
N ALA A 76 6.42 3.59 1.16
CA ALA A 76 7.01 2.82 2.24
C ALA A 76 7.16 1.32 1.92
N GLU A 77 8.04 0.68 2.68
CA GLU A 77 8.20 -0.76 2.79
C GLU A 77 8.00 -1.17 4.24
N LEU A 78 6.93 -1.91 4.52
CA LEU A 78 6.60 -2.38 5.85
C LEU A 78 7.03 -3.85 5.97
N PRO A 79 8.00 -4.20 6.84
CA PRO A 79 8.32 -5.60 7.07
C PRO A 79 7.17 -6.32 7.77
N PHE A 80 7.15 -7.64 7.73
CA PHE A 80 6.23 -8.43 8.52
C PHE A 80 6.43 -8.18 10.02
N SER A 81 5.34 -8.03 10.77
CA SER A 81 5.38 -7.95 12.23
C SER A 81 4.18 -8.67 12.85
N GLU A 82 4.48 -9.51 13.83
CA GLU A 82 3.46 -10.16 14.66
C GLU A 82 2.68 -9.15 15.51
N GLU A 83 3.23 -7.98 15.82
CA GLU A 83 2.53 -6.95 16.60
C GLU A 83 1.25 -6.50 15.91
N VAL A 84 1.25 -6.44 14.56
CA VAL A 84 0.07 -6.12 13.77
C VAL A 84 -1.02 -7.18 14.00
N SER A 85 -0.67 -8.46 13.90
CA SER A 85 -1.62 -9.56 14.15
C SER A 85 -2.15 -9.52 15.60
N ARG A 86 -1.28 -9.27 16.58
CA ARG A 86 -1.68 -9.14 17.99
C ARG A 86 -2.63 -7.96 18.21
N SER A 87 -2.37 -6.82 17.57
CA SER A 87 -3.23 -5.63 17.63
C SER A 87 -4.63 -5.91 17.07
N ILE A 88 -4.72 -6.62 15.94
CA ILE A 88 -5.99 -7.02 15.31
C ILE A 88 -6.78 -7.96 16.24
N VAL A 89 -6.13 -8.97 16.82
CA VAL A 89 -6.78 -9.90 17.76
C VAL A 89 -7.35 -9.16 18.98
N LYS A 90 -6.71 -8.06 19.40
CA LYS A 90 -7.18 -7.21 20.49
C LYS A 90 -8.22 -6.17 20.06
N GLY A 91 -8.45 -5.99 18.76
CA GLY A 91 -9.33 -4.94 18.22
C GLY A 91 -8.80 -3.53 18.46
N ILE A 92 -7.48 -3.37 18.66
CA ILE A 92 -6.85 -2.08 18.94
C ILE A 92 -6.03 -1.69 17.71
N PRO A 93 -6.18 -0.47 17.15
CA PRO A 93 -5.33 0.00 16.06
C PRO A 93 -3.84 -0.09 16.42
N ILE A 94 -2.99 -0.55 15.50
CA ILE A 94 -1.55 -0.73 15.76
C ILE A 94 -0.87 0.54 16.28
N VAL A 95 -1.34 1.71 15.82
CA VAL A 95 -0.83 3.03 16.24
C VAL A 95 -1.12 3.39 17.70
N GLU A 96 -2.10 2.72 18.32
CA GLU A 96 -2.46 2.81 19.74
C GLU A 96 -1.94 1.61 20.54
N PHE A 97 -1.75 0.46 19.88
CA PHE A 97 -1.31 -0.79 20.51
C PHE A 97 0.19 -0.82 20.83
N SER A 98 1.03 -0.28 19.93
CA SER A 98 2.49 -0.34 20.06
C SER A 98 3.14 0.95 19.55
N SER A 99 4.27 1.33 20.15
CA SER A 99 5.16 2.39 19.68
C SER A 99 6.34 1.86 18.85
N GLY A 100 6.23 0.64 18.32
CA GLY A 100 7.27 -0.03 17.54
C GLY A 100 7.54 0.57 16.16
N LYS A 101 8.46 -0.06 15.42
CA LYS A 101 8.93 0.42 14.11
C LYS A 101 7.79 0.57 13.10
N ILE A 102 6.86 -0.40 13.03
CA ILE A 102 5.73 -0.33 12.10
C ILE A 102 4.84 0.88 12.40
N THR A 103 4.56 1.17 13.68
CA THR A 103 3.78 2.34 14.07
C THR A 103 4.45 3.63 13.60
N ALA A 104 5.77 3.74 13.73
CA ALA A 104 6.50 4.90 13.25
C ALA A 104 6.39 5.06 11.73
N GLU A 105 6.53 3.97 10.96
CA GLU A 105 6.39 4.01 9.50
C GLU A 105 4.96 4.36 9.05
N ILE A 106 3.93 3.80 9.67
CA ILE A 106 2.52 4.17 9.39
C ILE A 106 2.27 5.66 9.64
N LYS A 107 2.82 6.21 10.73
CA LYS A 107 2.72 7.65 11.02
C LYS A 107 3.44 8.52 9.98
N LYS A 108 4.56 8.05 9.42
CA LYS A 108 5.26 8.75 8.33
C LYS A 108 4.45 8.72 7.03
N ILE A 109 3.90 7.56 6.66
CA ILE A 109 3.03 7.42 5.47
C ILE A 109 1.83 8.38 5.58
N TRP A 110 1.20 8.44 6.75
CA TRP A 110 0.06 9.33 7.00
C TRP A 110 0.42 10.80 6.72
N LYS A 111 1.53 11.29 7.27
CA LYS A 111 2.00 12.66 7.02
C LYS A 111 2.27 12.92 5.55
N ALA A 112 2.96 11.99 4.87
CA ALA A 112 3.29 12.11 3.45
C ALA A 112 2.10 12.06 2.48
N CYS A 113 0.90 11.72 2.97
CA CYS A 113 -0.35 11.73 2.20
C CYS A 113 -1.34 12.82 2.65
N SER A 114 -1.07 13.50 3.77
CA SER A 114 -1.94 14.54 4.34
C SER A 114 -1.47 15.97 4.04
N GLU A 115 -0.30 16.08 3.41
CA GLU A 115 0.34 17.32 2.94
C GLU A 115 0.22 17.41 1.41
#